data_AF-A0A7S2RRX1-F1
#
_entry.id   AF-A0A7S2RRX1-F1
#
_cell.length_a   1.000
_cell.length_b   1.000
_cell.length_c   1.000
_cell.angle_alpha   90.00
_cell.angle_beta   90.00
_cell.angle_gamma   90.00
#
_symmetry.space_group_name_H-M   'P 1'
#
loop_
_entity.id
_entity.type
_entity.pdbx_description
1 polymer ?
#
loop_
_entity_poly.entity_id
_entity_poly.type
_entity_poly.pdbx_seq_one_letter_code
_entity_poly.pdbx_strand_id
1 'polypeptide(L)'
;ARLSERRPAGRTMNSSIRGALQHYLQAEPALTHSQSVARLYRACLKTLQTWAIDRDVFNEEATRIQQEFRSNMHCDDRTAERLIADTKKQLFDLSHPDSYIPAYMPGGSLYMRNPPLPLSVRSLWFHLSRKARAYPPL
;
A
#
# COMPACT_ATOMS: atom_id res chain seq x y z
N ALA A 1 -0.39 58.73 -21.46
CA ALA A 1 -0.74 58.33 -20.08
C ALA A 1 -0.32 56.88 -19.88
N ARG A 2 0.71 56.64 -19.03
CA ARG A 2 1.21 55.32 -18.67
C ARG A 2 0.13 54.59 -17.87
N LEU A 3 -0.47 53.54 -18.45
CA LEU A 3 -1.07 52.49 -17.65
C LEU A 3 0.08 51.62 -17.12
N SER A 4 0.49 51.95 -15.91
CA SER A 4 1.44 51.22 -15.09
C SER A 4 1.14 49.73 -15.07
N GLU A 5 2.14 48.94 -15.47
CA GLU A 5 2.56 47.70 -14.79
C GLU A 5 1.44 46.92 -14.09
N ARG A 6 0.71 46.09 -14.84
CA ARG A 6 0.13 44.89 -14.24
C ARG A 6 1.30 43.99 -13.83
N ARG A 7 1.76 44.10 -12.57
CA ARG A 7 2.61 43.06 -11.97
C ARG A 7 1.91 41.72 -12.20
N PRO A 8 2.53 40.72 -12.86
CA PRO A 8 1.97 39.38 -12.88
C PRO A 8 2.02 38.84 -11.44
N ALA A 9 0.89 38.94 -10.74
CA ALA A 9 0.70 38.27 -9.46
C ALA A 9 0.81 36.76 -9.69
N GLY A 10 1.72 36.12 -8.96
CA GLY A 10 1.68 34.66 -8.78
C GLY A 10 2.86 33.84 -9.29
N ARG A 11 4.12 34.30 -9.13
CA ARG A 11 5.31 33.45 -9.29
C ARG A 11 5.57 32.49 -8.10
N THR A 12 4.71 32.40 -7.07
CA THR A 12 5.13 31.82 -5.78
C THR A 12 4.23 30.72 -5.20
N MET A 13 3.38 30.06 -5.99
CA MET A 13 2.52 28.98 -5.47
C MET A 13 2.66 27.62 -6.18
N ASN A 14 3.46 27.55 -7.24
CA ASN A 14 3.67 26.32 -8.00
C ASN A 14 4.90 25.51 -7.54
N SER A 15 5.88 26.11 -6.84
CA SER A 15 7.08 25.38 -6.40
C SER A 15 6.84 24.56 -5.13
N SER A 16 6.13 25.11 -4.15
CA SER A 16 5.79 24.40 -2.90
C SER A 16 4.87 23.22 -3.16
N ILE A 17 3.85 23.39 -4.02
CA ILE A 17 2.94 22.30 -4.42
C ILE A 17 3.70 21.23 -5.21
N ARG A 18 4.58 21.61 -6.16
CA ARG A 18 5.42 20.65 -6.90
C ARG A 18 6.39 19.91 -5.98
N GLY A 19 7.01 20.60 -5.01
CA GLY A 19 7.89 19.97 -4.02
C GLY A 19 7.15 19.00 -3.11
N ALA A 20 5.94 19.34 -2.65
CA ALA A 20 5.08 18.44 -1.89
C ALA A 20 4.67 17.22 -2.73
N LEU A 21 4.27 17.43 -4.00
CA LEU A 21 3.92 16.37 -4.94
C LEU A 21 5.09 15.43 -5.25
N GLN A 22 6.32 15.94 -5.29
CA GLN A 22 7.52 15.14 -5.57
C GLN A 22 7.68 13.96 -4.59
N HIS A 23 7.24 14.12 -3.33
CA HIS A 23 7.24 13.05 -2.34
C HIS A 23 6.20 11.97 -2.62
N TYR A 24 5.09 12.30 -3.29
CA TYR A 24 4.04 11.36 -3.70
C TYR A 24 4.31 10.73 -5.06
N LEU A 25 5.08 11.41 -5.92
CA LEU A 25 5.55 10.94 -7.23
C LEU A 25 6.86 10.14 -7.11
N GLN A 26 6.98 9.28 -6.10
CA GLN A 26 8.15 8.40 -6.04
C GLN A 26 8.12 7.44 -7.23
N ALA A 27 9.25 7.30 -7.93
CA ALA A 27 9.36 6.33 -9.00
C ALA A 27 9.30 4.91 -8.40
N GLU A 28 8.43 4.06 -8.96
CA GLU A 28 8.39 2.65 -8.59
C GLU A 28 9.75 2.01 -8.89
N PRO A 29 10.41 1.36 -7.91
CA PRO A 29 11.69 0.73 -8.15
C PRO A 29 11.53 -0.39 -9.17
N ALA A 30 12.46 -0.48 -10.12
CA ALA A 30 12.52 -1.59 -11.07
C ALA A 30 12.68 -2.90 -10.29
N LEU A 31 11.70 -3.80 -10.43
CA LEU A 31 11.68 -5.07 -9.71
C LEU A 31 12.53 -6.10 -10.44
N THR A 32 13.25 -6.91 -9.68
CA THR A 32 13.88 -8.11 -10.25
C THR A 32 12.82 -9.14 -10.63
N HIS A 33 13.14 -10.05 -11.54
CA HIS A 33 12.21 -11.13 -11.95
C HIS A 33 11.70 -11.91 -10.74
N SER A 34 12.60 -12.33 -9.84
CA SER A 34 12.26 -13.04 -8.60
C SER A 34 11.30 -12.23 -7.70
N GLN A 35 11.53 -10.92 -7.54
CA GLN A 35 10.63 -10.06 -6.77
C GLN A 35 9.25 -9.92 -7.42
N SER A 36 9.20 -9.81 -8.75
CA SER A 36 7.95 -9.75 -9.51
C SER A 36 7.13 -11.03 -9.33
N VAL A 37 7.75 -12.20 -9.48
CA VAL A 37 7.10 -13.51 -9.29
C VAL A 37 6.66 -13.70 -7.84
N ALA A 38 7.49 -13.32 -6.85
CA ALA A 38 7.12 -13.42 -5.44
C ALA A 38 5.91 -12.52 -5.09
N ARG A 39 5.85 -11.31 -5.64
CA ARG A 39 4.68 -10.42 -5.49
C ARG A 39 3.45 -11.00 -6.16
N LEU A 40 3.59 -11.59 -7.35
CA LEU A 40 2.50 -12.24 -8.09
C LEU A 40 1.94 -13.44 -7.33
N TYR A 41 2.79 -14.31 -6.79
CA TYR A 41 2.40 -15.45 -5.97
C TYR A 41 1.63 -15.01 -4.71
N ARG A 42 2.14 -14.00 -4.01
CA ARG A 42 1.42 -13.39 -2.87
C ARG A 42 0.08 -12.76 -3.30
N ALA A 43 0.06 -12.17 -4.50
CA ALA A 43 -1.11 -11.77 -5.28
C ALA A 43 -2.22 -12.83 -5.27
N CYS A 44 -1.87 -13.99 -5.81
CA CYS A 44 -2.75 -15.12 -6.01
C CYS A 44 -3.31 -15.64 -4.68
N LEU A 45 -2.44 -15.85 -3.69
CA LEU A 45 -2.86 -16.35 -2.37
C LEU A 45 -3.79 -15.39 -1.63
N LYS A 46 -3.59 -14.07 -1.74
CA LYS A 46 -4.50 -13.08 -1.15
C LYS A 46 -5.87 -13.07 -1.82
N THR A 47 -5.88 -13.22 -3.15
CA THR A 47 -7.11 -13.31 -3.92
C THR A 47 -7.87 -14.57 -3.55
N LEU A 48 -7.19 -15.71 -3.49
CA LEU A 48 -7.74 -16.98 -3.00
C LEU A 48 -8.30 -16.84 -1.58
N GLN A 49 -7.56 -16.24 -0.65
CA GLN A 49 -7.99 -16.04 0.74
C GLN A 49 -9.27 -15.19 0.85
N THR A 50 -9.49 -14.28 -0.11
CA THR A 50 -10.69 -13.44 -0.11
C THR A 50 -11.93 -14.24 -0.52
N TRP A 51 -11.77 -15.15 -1.48
CA TRP A 51 -12.86 -16.03 -1.94
C TRP A 51 -13.12 -17.20 -0.98
N ALA A 52 -12.04 -17.84 -0.50
CA ALA A 52 -12.11 -19.02 0.34
C ALA A 52 -12.34 -18.62 1.81
N ILE A 53 -13.57 -18.79 2.27
CA ILE A 53 -13.95 -18.58 3.68
C ILE A 53 -13.34 -19.70 4.56
N ASP A 54 -13.46 -20.94 4.09
CA ASP A 54 -13.01 -22.14 4.83
C ASP A 54 -11.52 -22.41 4.64
N ARG A 55 -10.88 -22.88 5.73
CA ARG A 55 -9.43 -23.12 5.76
C ARG A 55 -8.98 -24.35 5.00
N ASP A 56 -9.79 -25.40 4.96
CA ASP A 56 -9.44 -26.63 4.25
C ASP A 56 -9.40 -26.37 2.74
N VAL A 57 -10.45 -25.74 2.20
CA VAL A 57 -10.52 -25.28 0.81
C VAL A 57 -9.33 -24.37 0.48
N PHE A 58 -9.03 -23.40 1.35
CA PHE A 58 -7.88 -22.53 1.15
C PHE A 58 -6.56 -23.31 1.08
N ASN A 59 -6.34 -24.29 1.96
CA ASN A 59 -5.09 -25.05 2.01
C ASN A 59 -4.92 -25.96 0.79
N GLU A 60 -6.00 -26.60 0.34
CA GLU A 60 -6.01 -27.44 -0.86
C GLU A 60 -5.65 -26.63 -2.10
N GLU A 61 -6.35 -25.51 -2.32
CA GLU A 61 -6.11 -24.63 -3.47
C GLU A 61 -4.76 -23.91 -3.38
N ALA A 62 -4.33 -23.48 -2.19
CA ALA A 62 -3.01 -22.88 -2.00
C ALA A 62 -1.89 -23.87 -2.35
N THR A 63 -2.05 -25.14 -1.97
CA THR A 63 -1.10 -26.21 -2.33
C THR A 63 -1.06 -26.42 -3.84
N ARG A 64 -2.22 -26.40 -4.51
CA ARG A 64 -2.30 -26.47 -5.97
C ARG A 64 -1.56 -25.31 -6.64
N ILE A 65 -1.83 -24.08 -6.24
CA ILE A 65 -1.12 -22.88 -6.76
C ILE A 65 0.39 -23.03 -6.53
N GLN A 66 0.81 -23.47 -5.34
CA GLN A 66 2.23 -23.69 -5.06
C GLN A 66 2.85 -24.73 -6.00
N GLN A 67 2.16 -25.84 -6.28
CA GLN A 67 2.63 -26.86 -7.20
C GLN A 67 2.79 -26.32 -8.63
N GLU A 68 1.83 -25.54 -9.11
CA GLU A 68 1.89 -24.90 -10.44
C GLU A 68 3.06 -23.92 -10.57
N PHE A 69 3.34 -23.12 -9.54
CA PHE A 69 4.51 -22.25 -9.54
C PHE A 69 5.82 -23.06 -9.48
N ARG A 70 5.86 -24.15 -8.72
CA ARG A 70 7.05 -25.01 -8.61
C ARG A 70 7.32 -25.79 -9.89
N SER A 71 6.31 -26.27 -10.59
CA SER A 71 6.49 -26.97 -11.87
C SER A 71 7.09 -26.08 -12.95
N ASN A 72 6.84 -24.76 -12.87
CA ASN A 72 7.33 -23.78 -13.83
C ASN A 72 8.57 -22.99 -13.34
N MET A 73 9.23 -23.44 -12.27
CA MET A 73 10.36 -22.72 -11.66
C MET A 73 11.61 -22.64 -12.56
N HIS A 74 11.79 -23.61 -13.47
CA HIS A 74 12.95 -23.72 -14.36
C HIS A 74 12.60 -23.51 -15.84
N CYS A 75 11.59 -22.68 -16.11
CA CYS A 75 11.18 -22.38 -17.48
C CYS A 75 12.12 -21.37 -18.15
N ASP A 76 12.10 -21.34 -19.49
CA ASP A 76 12.86 -20.38 -20.30
C ASP A 76 12.28 -18.96 -20.15
N ASP A 77 13.11 -17.92 -20.30
CA ASP A 77 12.73 -16.53 -20.01
C ASP A 77 11.48 -16.09 -20.81
N ARG A 78 11.41 -16.46 -22.09
CA ARG A 78 10.25 -16.14 -22.94
C ARG A 78 8.97 -16.82 -22.45
N THR A 79 9.09 -18.05 -21.97
CA THR A 79 7.95 -18.79 -21.41
C THR A 79 7.55 -18.22 -20.05
N ALA A 80 8.50 -17.79 -19.23
CA ALA A 80 8.25 -17.17 -17.94
C ALA A 80 7.47 -15.85 -18.09
N GLU A 81 7.86 -15.00 -19.04
CA GLU A 81 7.14 -13.75 -19.32
C GLU A 81 5.69 -13.99 -19.75
N ARG A 82 5.47 -14.99 -20.62
CA ARG A 82 4.12 -15.38 -21.05
C ARG A 82 3.28 -15.86 -19.88
N LEU A 83 3.82 -16.75 -19.05
CA LEU A 83 3.14 -17.27 -17.86
C LEU A 83 2.80 -16.14 -16.88
N ILE A 84 3.72 -15.19 -16.67
CA ILE A 84 3.45 -14.02 -15.81
C ILE A 84 2.31 -13.18 -16.36
N ALA A 85 2.26 -12.94 -17.68
CA ALA A 85 1.18 -12.18 -18.32
C ALA A 85 -0.16 -12.91 -18.21
N ASP A 86 -0.18 -14.22 -18.49
CA ASP A 86 -1.37 -15.06 -18.41
C ASP A 86 -1.92 -15.10 -16.97
N THR A 87 -1.05 -15.31 -15.97
CA THR A 87 -1.42 -15.31 -14.55
C THR A 87 -1.92 -13.94 -14.08
N LYS A 88 -1.33 -12.84 -14.54
CA LYS A 88 -1.83 -11.48 -14.22
C LYS A 88 -3.23 -11.25 -14.78
N LYS A 89 -3.50 -11.74 -15.99
CA LYS A 89 -4.83 -11.69 -16.59
C LYS A 89 -5.83 -12.49 -15.77
N GLN A 90 -5.51 -13.73 -15.43
CA GLN A 90 -6.36 -14.58 -14.57
C GLN A 90 -6.62 -13.93 -13.21
N LEU A 91 -5.60 -13.33 -12.58
CA LEU A 91 -5.75 -12.65 -11.30
C LEU A 91 -6.69 -11.45 -11.40
N PHE A 92 -6.65 -10.70 -12.50
CA PHE A 92 -7.60 -9.62 -12.76
C PHE A 92 -9.03 -10.13 -12.92
N ASP A 93 -9.21 -11.18 -13.72
CA ASP A 93 -10.52 -11.80 -13.98
C ASP A 93 -11.13 -12.40 -12.70
N LEU A 94 -10.30 -12.95 -11.81
CA LEU A 94 -10.69 -13.55 -10.53
C LEU A 94 -10.67 -12.54 -9.36
N SER A 95 -10.47 -11.25 -9.62
CA SER A 95 -10.39 -10.25 -8.55
C SER A 95 -11.75 -10.10 -7.85
N HIS A 96 -11.76 -10.25 -6.52
CA HIS A 96 -12.99 -10.06 -5.75
C HIS A 96 -13.34 -8.56 -5.65
N PRO A 97 -14.62 -8.17 -5.87
CA PRO A 97 -15.03 -6.76 -5.84
C PRO A 97 -14.82 -6.07 -4.49
N ASP A 98 -14.88 -6.82 -3.38
CA ASP A 98 -14.63 -6.34 -2.02
C ASP A 98 -13.52 -7.16 -1.36
N SER A 99 -12.27 -6.84 -1.66
CA SER A 99 -11.13 -7.62 -1.18
C SER A 99 -10.90 -7.49 0.32
N TYR A 100 -10.48 -8.57 1.00
CA TYR A 100 -10.22 -8.52 2.44
C TYR A 100 -9.06 -7.57 2.77
N ILE A 101 -9.33 -6.55 3.58
CA ILE A 101 -8.36 -5.57 4.06
C ILE A 101 -8.27 -5.65 5.59
N PRO A 102 -7.07 -5.83 6.18
CA PRO A 102 -6.91 -5.78 7.62
C PRO A 102 -7.40 -4.46 8.21
N ALA A 103 -8.13 -4.52 9.33
CA ALA A 103 -8.86 -3.37 9.86
C ALA A 103 -8.01 -2.10 10.07
N TYR A 104 -6.75 -2.22 10.45
CA TYR A 104 -5.85 -1.08 10.72
C TYR A 104 -5.04 -0.61 9.50
N MET A 105 -5.10 -1.33 8.36
CA MET A 105 -4.44 -0.91 7.12
C MET A 105 -5.28 0.13 6.39
N PRO A 106 -4.69 0.94 5.48
CA PRO A 106 -5.47 1.86 4.65
C PRO A 106 -6.62 1.14 3.94
N GLY A 107 -7.84 1.69 4.04
CA GLY A 107 -9.07 1.06 3.53
C GLY A 107 -9.77 0.10 4.50
N GLY A 108 -9.17 -0.22 5.64
CA GLY A 108 -9.80 -1.01 6.70
C GLY A 108 -10.68 -0.18 7.64
N SER A 109 -11.56 -0.84 8.38
CA SER A 109 -12.57 -0.20 9.25
C SER A 109 -12.02 0.56 10.47
N LEU A 110 -10.80 0.23 10.93
CA LEU A 110 -10.13 0.87 12.07
C LEU A 110 -9.02 1.84 11.64
N TYR A 111 -8.82 2.03 10.34
CA TYR A 111 -7.78 2.91 9.82
C TYR A 111 -8.03 4.36 10.27
N MET A 112 -7.02 5.00 10.84
CA MET A 112 -7.07 6.38 11.33
C MET A 112 -8.22 6.67 12.33
N ARG A 113 -8.75 5.66 13.03
CA ARG A 113 -9.78 5.89 14.05
C ARG A 113 -9.23 6.71 15.24
N ASN A 114 -8.03 6.38 15.69
CA ASN A 114 -7.32 7.05 16.79
C ASN A 114 -5.86 7.36 16.41
N PRO A 115 -5.58 8.32 15.52
CA PRO A 115 -4.21 8.66 15.17
C PRO A 115 -3.49 9.29 16.38
N PRO A 116 -2.20 8.97 16.60
CA PRO A 116 -1.44 9.67 17.63
C PRO A 116 -1.37 11.17 17.29
N LEU A 117 -1.46 12.01 18.32
CA LEU A 117 -1.28 13.45 18.16
C LEU A 117 0.06 13.73 17.45
N PRO A 118 0.11 14.75 16.56
CA PRO A 118 1.35 15.12 15.91
C PRO A 118 2.41 15.47 16.96
N LEU A 119 3.66 15.10 16.68
CA LEU A 119 4.78 15.27 17.61
C LEU A 119 4.93 16.73 18.08
N SER A 120 4.57 17.70 17.23
CA SER A 120 4.56 19.13 17.55
C SER A 120 3.60 19.50 18.68
N VAL A 121 2.47 18.80 18.82
CA VAL A 121 1.44 19.08 19.85
C VAL A 121 1.70 18.26 21.13
N ARG A 122 2.23 17.05 20.98
CA ARG A 122 2.50 16.13 22.11
C ARG A 122 3.57 16.67 23.08
N SER A 123 4.56 17.41 22.59
CA SER A 123 5.63 17.99 23.41
C SER A 123 5.11 19.06 24.39
N LEU A 124 4.11 19.84 23.98
CA LEU A 124 3.50 20.89 24.80
C LEU A 124 2.73 20.29 25.99
N TRP A 125 1.95 19.23 25.75
CA TRP A 125 1.12 18.59 26.77
C TRP A 125 1.96 17.82 27.81
N PHE A 126 3.03 17.15 27.38
CA PHE A 126 3.94 16.45 28.30
C PHE A 126 4.73 17.41 29.22
N HIS A 127 5.10 18.60 28.75
CA HIS A 127 5.75 19.63 29.58
C HIS A 127 4.80 20.24 30.61
N LEU A 128 3.52 20.46 30.27
CA LEU A 128 2.52 20.94 31.23
C LEU A 128 2.08 19.84 32.22
N SER A 129 1.96 18.58 31.78
CA SER A 129 1.43 17.47 32.60
C SER A 129 2.38 16.97 33.70
N ARG A 130 3.71 17.18 33.59
CA ARG A 130 4.64 16.85 34.70
C ARG A 130 4.38 17.67 35.96
N LYS A 131 3.80 18.87 35.84
CA LYS A 131 3.39 19.68 37.00
C LYS A 131 2.07 19.21 37.63
N ALA A 132 1.29 18.35 36.97
CA ALA A 132 -0.11 18.09 37.33
C ALA A 132 -0.42 16.63 37.71
N ARG A 133 0.57 15.72 37.71
CA ARG A 133 0.33 14.30 38.00
C ARG A 133 0.70 13.92 39.43
N ALA A 134 -0.05 14.46 40.38
CA ALA A 134 -0.33 13.76 41.62
C ALA A 134 -1.61 12.94 41.37
N TYR A 135 -1.48 11.70 40.90
CA TYR A 135 -2.57 10.74 41.08
C TYR A 135 -2.41 10.17 42.49
N PRO A 136 -3.41 10.31 43.39
CA PRO A 136 -3.31 9.66 44.69
C PRO A 136 -3.26 8.14 44.49
N PRO A 137 -2.40 7.40 45.20
CA PRO A 137 -2.45 5.95 45.19
C PRO A 137 -3.77 5.48 45.81
N LEU A 138 -4.34 4.39 45.27
CA LEU A 138 -5.54 3.72 45.77
C LEU A 138 -5.29 3.10 47.16
#